data_AF-W4QP74-F1
#
_entry.id   AF-W4QP74-F1
#
_cell.length_a   1.000
_cell.length_b   1.000
_cell.length_c   1.000
_cell.angle_alpha   90.00
_cell.angle_beta   90.00
_cell.angle_gamma   90.00
#
_symmetry.space_group_name_H-M   'P 1'
#
loop_
_entity.id
_entity.type
_entity.pdbx_description
1 polymer ?
#
loop_
_entity_poly.entity_id
_entity_poly.type
_entity_poly.pdbx_seq_one_letter_code
_entity_poly.pdbx_strand_id
1 'polypeptide(L)'
;MAYELPQLPYAANALEPHIDEATMNIHHGKHHATYITKLNAALEGHEELAGKSIEELVANLDAVPENIRGAVRNNGGGHANHALFWQLLSPNGGGAPTGELADAINSTFGS
;
A
#
# COMPACT_ATOMS: atom_id res chain seq x y z
N MET A 1 6.99 -16.48 -4.79
CA MET A 1 5.97 -15.77 -4.00
C MET A 1 5.27 -14.81 -4.95
N ALA A 2 3.96 -14.63 -4.85
CA ALA A 2 3.21 -13.82 -5.80
C ALA A 2 3.46 -12.32 -5.60
N TYR A 3 3.50 -11.89 -4.34
CA TYR A 3 3.78 -10.51 -3.94
C TYR A 3 5.03 -10.43 -3.04
N GLU A 4 5.74 -9.31 -3.14
CA GLU A 4 6.97 -9.03 -2.40
C GLU A 4 6.89 -7.68 -1.66
N LEU A 5 7.66 -7.54 -0.57
CA LEU A 5 7.73 -6.29 0.18
C LEU A 5 8.53 -5.26 -0.64
N PRO A 6 7.91 -4.16 -1.12
CA PRO A 6 8.64 -3.14 -1.86
C PRO A 6 9.70 -2.50 -0.95
N GLN A 7 10.85 -2.15 -1.50
CA GLN A 7 11.85 -1.37 -0.77
C GLN A 7 11.29 0.02 -0.45
N LEU A 8 11.64 0.57 0.72
CA LEU A 8 11.35 1.97 0.99
C LEU A 8 12.14 2.86 0.02
N PRO A 9 11.53 3.91 -0.56
CA PRO A 9 12.22 4.81 -1.49
C PRO A 9 13.19 5.78 -0.79
N TYR A 10 13.26 5.73 0.54
CA TYR A 10 14.10 6.56 1.39
C TYR A 10 14.50 5.79 2.67
N ALA A 11 15.48 6.30 3.42
CA ALA A 11 15.93 5.69 4.68
C ALA A 11 14.81 5.72 5.75
N ALA A 12 14.82 4.76 6.67
CA ALA A 12 13.76 4.62 7.69
C ALA A 12 13.63 5.85 8.62
N ASN A 13 14.70 6.61 8.83
CA ASN A 13 14.69 7.84 9.62
C ASN A 13 14.46 9.12 8.79
N ALA A 14 14.25 9.01 7.47
CA ALA A 14 14.22 10.17 6.58
C ALA A 14 12.98 11.05 6.72
N LEU A 15 11.97 10.62 7.50
CA LEU A 15 10.74 11.36 7.76
C LEU A 15 10.69 11.99 9.15
N GLU A 16 11.77 11.91 9.93
CA GLU A 16 11.87 12.63 11.19
C GLU A 16 11.85 14.16 10.96
N PRO A 17 11.23 14.94 11.87
CA PRO A 17 10.64 14.55 13.15
C PRO A 17 9.14 14.17 13.06
N HIS A 18 8.61 13.96 11.86
CA HIS A 18 7.17 13.74 11.65
C HIS A 18 6.77 12.28 11.82
N ILE A 19 7.63 11.34 11.42
CA ILE A 19 7.48 9.90 11.66
C ILE A 19 8.84 9.36 12.10
N ASP A 20 8.89 8.74 13.27
CA ASP A 20 10.13 8.21 13.86
C ASP A 20 10.61 6.93 13.16
N GLU A 21 11.92 6.69 13.22
CA GLU A 21 12.56 5.52 12.60
C GLU A 21 12.00 4.17 13.12
N ALA A 22 11.66 4.08 14.41
CA ALA A 22 11.15 2.85 15.00
C ALA A 22 9.77 2.49 14.43
N THR A 23 8.88 3.48 14.30
CA THR A 23 7.60 3.35 13.62
C THR A 23 7.80 2.93 12.17
N MET A 24 8.70 3.57 11.42
CA MET A 24 8.95 3.20 10.01
C MET A 24 9.42 1.75 9.87
N ASN A 25 10.36 1.30 10.69
CA ASN A 25 10.86 -0.08 10.67
C ASN A 25 9.79 -1.11 11.04
N ILE A 26 8.93 -0.80 12.02
CA ILE A 26 7.84 -1.70 12.42
C ILE A 26 6.73 -1.71 11.36
N HIS A 27 6.31 -0.53 10.90
CA HIS A 27 5.19 -0.37 9.97
C HIS A 27 5.51 -0.99 8.60
N HIS A 28 6.71 -0.77 8.06
CA HIS A 28 7.15 -1.39 6.81
C HIS A 28 7.59 -2.85 7.02
N GLY A 29 8.58 -3.07 7.89
CA GLY A 29 9.24 -4.37 8.03
C GLY A 29 8.41 -5.45 8.73
N LYS A 30 7.38 -5.08 9.49
CA LYS A 30 6.49 -6.05 10.17
C LYS A 30 5.05 -5.97 9.67
N HIS A 31 4.40 -4.81 9.74
CA HIS A 31 2.97 -4.71 9.41
C HIS A 31 2.72 -4.95 7.92
N HIS A 32 3.40 -4.22 7.03
CA HIS A 32 3.28 -4.44 5.58
C HIS A 32 3.71 -5.86 5.17
N ALA A 33 4.85 -6.34 5.70
CA ALA A 33 5.34 -7.70 5.47
C ALA A 33 4.33 -8.79 5.90
N THR A 34 3.58 -8.56 6.98
CA THR A 34 2.55 -9.50 7.46
C THR A 34 1.38 -9.59 6.48
N TYR A 35 0.92 -8.47 5.91
CA TYR A 35 -0.12 -8.49 4.88
C TYR A 35 0.32 -9.30 3.67
N ILE A 36 1.55 -9.09 3.20
CA ILE A 36 2.10 -9.81 2.04
C ILE A 36 2.20 -11.32 2.34
N THR A 37 2.75 -11.68 3.50
CA THR A 37 2.84 -13.10 3.92
C THR A 37 1.48 -13.78 3.93
N LYS A 38 0.47 -13.14 4.56
CA LYS A 38 -0.88 -13.69 4.65
C LYS A 38 -1.62 -13.71 3.32
N LEU A 39 -1.38 -12.73 2.45
CA LEU A 39 -1.93 -12.69 1.11
C LEU A 39 -1.38 -13.83 0.25
N ASN A 40 -0.06 -14.01 0.23
CA ASN A 40 0.59 -15.11 -0.50
C ASN A 40 0.06 -16.47 -0.04
N ALA A 41 -0.09 -16.69 1.28
CA ALA A 41 -0.67 -17.91 1.82
C ALA A 41 -2.14 -18.13 1.40
N ALA A 42 -2.94 -17.06 1.33
CA ALA A 42 -4.33 -17.15 0.89
C ALA A 42 -4.49 -17.44 -0.61
N LEU A 43 -3.44 -17.24 -1.41
CA LEU A 43 -3.42 -17.43 -2.86
C LEU A 43 -2.75 -18.73 -3.30
N GLU A 44 -2.31 -19.58 -2.36
CA GLU A 44 -1.79 -20.90 -2.68
C GLU A 44 -2.85 -21.74 -3.42
N GLY A 45 -2.51 -22.28 -4.60
CA GLY A 45 -3.45 -22.99 -5.48
C GLY A 45 -4.40 -22.10 -6.29
N HIS A 46 -4.16 -20.78 -6.32
CA HIS A 46 -4.90 -19.80 -7.11
C HIS A 46 -3.96 -18.99 -8.01
N GLU A 47 -3.20 -19.68 -8.87
CA GLU A 47 -2.11 -19.12 -9.68
C GLU A 47 -2.57 -17.97 -10.59
N GLU A 48 -3.79 -18.04 -11.13
CA GLU A 48 -4.36 -16.96 -11.95
C GLU A 48 -4.61 -15.68 -11.14
N LEU A 49 -5.01 -15.79 -9.87
CA LEU A 49 -5.17 -14.63 -8.99
C LEU A 49 -3.82 -14.09 -8.53
N ALA A 50 -2.87 -14.99 -8.25
CA ALA A 50 -1.49 -14.66 -7.87
C ALA A 50 -0.72 -13.94 -8.98
N GLY A 51 -1.09 -14.14 -10.25
CA GLY A 51 -0.47 -13.47 -11.39
C GLY A 51 -0.94 -12.03 -11.63
N LYS A 52 -1.97 -11.56 -10.91
CA LYS A 52 -2.52 -10.21 -11.07
C LYS A 52 -1.70 -9.16 -10.33
N SER A 53 -1.73 -7.93 -10.83
CA SER A 53 -1.29 -6.79 -10.02
C SER A 53 -2.15 -6.70 -8.74
N ILE A 54 -1.62 -6.06 -7.69
CA ILE A 54 -2.35 -5.93 -6.44
C ILE A 54 -3.64 -5.11 -6.62
N GLU A 55 -3.58 -4.08 -7.47
CA GLU A 55 -4.70 -3.22 -7.84
C GLU A 55 -5.78 -4.02 -8.59
N GLU A 56 -5.38 -4.83 -9.58
CA GLU A 56 -6.30 -5.68 -10.34
C GLU A 56 -7.00 -6.71 -9.44
N LEU A 57 -6.27 -7.28 -8.47
CA LEU A 57 -6.82 -8.25 -7.53
C LEU A 57 -7.86 -7.61 -6.61
N VAL A 58 -7.57 -6.44 -6.03
CA VAL A 58 -8.48 -5.78 -5.07
C VAL A 58 -9.61 -5.00 -5.74
N ALA A 59 -9.49 -4.65 -7.03
CA ALA A 59 -10.54 -3.97 -7.78
C ALA A 59 -11.73 -4.89 -8.12
N ASN A 60 -11.55 -6.21 -8.13
CA ASN A 60 -12.59 -7.17 -8.48
C ASN A 60 -12.66 -8.35 -7.49
N LEU A 61 -13.01 -8.05 -6.25
CA LEU A 61 -13.12 -9.04 -5.17
C LEU A 61 -14.25 -10.06 -5.39
N ASP A 62 -15.26 -9.73 -6.21
CA ASP A 62 -16.36 -10.66 -6.51
C ASP A 62 -15.88 -11.86 -7.34
N ALA A 63 -14.84 -11.67 -8.16
CA ALA A 63 -14.18 -12.74 -8.91
C ALA A 63 -13.27 -13.62 -8.03
N VAL A 64 -13.01 -13.23 -6.78
CA VAL A 64 -12.23 -14.04 -5.84
C VAL A 64 -13.15 -15.09 -5.19
N PRO A 65 -12.75 -16.37 -5.12
CA PRO A 65 -13.53 -17.43 -4.46
C PRO A 65 -13.92 -17.05 -3.04
N GLU A 66 -15.18 -17.31 -2.68
CA GLU A 66 -15.77 -16.85 -1.43
C GLU A 66 -14.98 -17.29 -0.19
N ASN A 67 -14.42 -18.51 -0.21
CA ASN A 67 -13.64 -19.08 0.88
C ASN A 67 -12.33 -18.33 1.18
N ILE A 68 -11.74 -17.62 0.20
CA ILE A 68 -10.52 -16.82 0.39
C ILE A 68 -10.76 -15.31 0.26
N ARG A 69 -11.92 -14.87 -0.23
CA ARG A 69 -12.24 -13.47 -0.50
C ARG A 69 -11.99 -12.55 0.68
N GLY A 70 -12.35 -12.96 1.90
CA GLY A 70 -12.10 -12.18 3.11
C GLY A 70 -10.60 -11.98 3.39
N ALA A 71 -9.80 -13.03 3.21
CA ALA A 71 -8.35 -12.97 3.39
C ALA A 71 -7.68 -12.10 2.30
N VAL A 72 -8.10 -12.26 1.04
CA VAL A 72 -7.62 -11.44 -0.08
C VAL A 72 -8.02 -9.97 0.11
N ARG A 73 -9.26 -9.67 0.49
CA ARG A 73 -9.68 -8.29 0.78
C ARG A 73 -8.82 -7.64 1.84
N ASN A 74 -8.66 -8.30 2.98
CA ASN A 74 -7.99 -7.70 4.13
C ASN A 74 -6.47 -7.57 3.91
N ASN A 75 -5.82 -8.63 3.42
CA ASN A 75 -4.37 -8.63 3.24
C ASN A 75 -3.93 -8.03 1.91
N GLY A 76 -4.73 -8.21 0.85
CA GLY A 76 -4.53 -7.55 -0.44
C GLY A 76 -4.76 -6.05 -0.36
N GLY A 77 -5.85 -5.63 0.28
CA GLY A 77 -6.06 -4.21 0.60
C GLY A 77 -4.97 -3.65 1.51
N GLY A 78 -4.51 -4.42 2.50
CA GLY A 78 -3.36 -4.07 3.32
C GLY A 78 -2.09 -3.81 2.49
N HIS A 79 -1.75 -4.71 1.57
CA HIS A 79 -0.60 -4.54 0.68
C HIS A 79 -0.78 -3.32 -0.25
N ALA A 80 -1.92 -3.20 -0.94
CA ALA A 80 -2.21 -2.07 -1.84
C ALA A 80 -2.06 -0.71 -1.13
N ASN A 81 -2.69 -0.58 0.04
CA ASN A 81 -2.68 0.66 0.81
C ASN A 81 -1.26 1.06 1.23
N HIS A 82 -0.44 0.11 1.70
CA HIS A 82 0.91 0.42 2.15
C HIS A 82 1.85 0.66 0.98
N ALA A 83 1.76 -0.11 -0.11
CA ALA A 83 2.55 0.11 -1.32
C ALA A 83 2.33 1.51 -1.91
N LEU A 84 1.11 2.03 -1.85
CA LEU A 84 0.80 3.42 -2.18
C LEU A 84 1.33 4.40 -1.12
N PHE A 85 1.08 4.14 0.16
CA PHE A 85 1.47 5.03 1.27
C PHE A 85 2.95 5.41 1.23
N TRP A 86 3.85 4.46 0.99
CA TRP A 86 5.30 4.73 0.93
C TRP A 86 5.71 5.62 -0.25
N GLN A 87 4.94 5.65 -1.33
CA GLN A 87 5.21 6.48 -2.51
C GLN A 87 4.67 7.91 -2.37
N LEU A 88 3.68 8.12 -1.50
CA LEU A 88 3.08 9.44 -1.26
C LEU A 88 3.86 10.31 -0.27
N LEU A 89 4.80 9.71 0.46
CA LEU A 89 5.64 10.41 1.45
C LEU A 89 6.98 10.81 0.83
N SER A 90 7.55 11.91 1.31
CA SER A 90 8.85 12.40 0.85
C SER A 90 9.61 13.11 1.97
N PRO A 91 10.91 12.80 2.17
CA PRO A 91 11.80 13.54 3.08
C PRO A 91 11.93 15.02 2.74
N ASN A 92 11.77 15.37 1.46
CA ASN A 92 11.84 16.73 0.93
C ASN A 92 10.48 17.21 0.42
N GLY A 93 9.40 16.63 0.93
CA GLY A 93 8.02 16.97 0.58
C GLY A 93 7.46 18.11 1.43
N GLY A 94 6.13 18.18 1.49
CA GLY A 94 5.40 19.25 2.17
C GLY A 94 5.19 20.48 1.29
N GLY A 95 4.86 21.60 1.92
CA GLY A 95 4.41 22.82 1.23
C GLY A 95 2.96 22.72 0.75
N ALA A 96 2.52 23.76 0.03
CA ALA A 96 1.20 23.76 -0.60
C ALA A 96 1.20 22.88 -1.86
N PRO A 97 0.08 22.22 -2.20
CA PRO A 97 -0.08 21.57 -3.49
C PRO A 97 0.24 22.54 -4.65
N THR A 98 0.70 22.00 -5.77
CA THR A 98 0.99 22.79 -6.98
C THR A 98 0.33 22.17 -8.21
N GLY A 99 0.22 22.95 -9.29
CA GLY A 99 -0.36 22.50 -10.56
C GLY A 99 -1.84 22.15 -10.47
N GLU A 100 -2.28 21.23 -11.33
CA GLU A 100 -3.69 20.83 -11.47
C GLU A 100 -4.33 20.35 -10.16
N LEU A 101 -3.55 19.72 -9.28
CA LEU A 101 -4.05 19.28 -7.98
C LEU A 101 -4.40 20.46 -7.07
N ALA A 102 -3.59 21.54 -7.08
CA ALA A 102 -3.86 22.74 -6.30
C ALA A 102 -5.14 23.43 -6.80
N ASP A 103 -5.29 23.55 -8.11
CA ASP A 103 -6.47 24.16 -8.73
C ASP A 103 -7.75 23.35 -8.40
N ALA A 104 -7.68 22.02 -8.46
CA ALA A 104 -8.78 21.15 -8.11
C ALA A 104 -9.17 21.27 -6.62
N ILE A 105 -8.20 21.36 -5.71
CA ILE A 105 -8.44 21.55 -4.28
C ILE A 105 -9.12 22.90 -4.03
N ASN A 106 -8.57 23.99 -4.56
CA ASN A 106 -9.14 25.33 -4.41
C ASN A 106 -10.55 25.42 -4.98
N SER A 107 -10.78 24.84 -6.16
CA SER A 107 -12.10 24.85 -6.79
C SER A 107 -13.14 24.03 -6.03
N THR A 108 -12.74 22.95 -5.36
CA THR A 108 -13.66 22.04 -4.68
C THR A 108 -13.93 22.45 -3.23
N PHE A 109 -12.88 22.89 -2.52
CA PHE A 109 -12.91 23.12 -1.08
C PHE A 109 -12.79 24.60 -0.70
N GLY A 110 -12.53 25.50 -1.65
CA GLY A 110 -12.44 26.95 -1.48
C GLY A 110 -11.04 27.48 -1.17
N SER A 111 -10.20 26.67 -0.52
CA SER A 111 -8.77 26.91 -0.25
C SER A 111 -8.09 25.63 0.21
#